data_AF-A0A6M4X2W1-F1
#
_entry.id   AF-A0A6M4X2W1-F1
#
_cell.length_a   1.000
_cell.length_b   1.000
_cell.length_c   1.000
_cell.angle_alpha   90.00
_cell.angle_beta   90.00
_cell.angle_gamma   90.00
#
_symmetry.space_group_name_H-M   'P 1'
#
loop_
_entity.id
_entity.type
_entity.pdbx_description
1 polymer ?
#
loop_
_entity_poly.entity_id
_entity_poly.type
_entity_poly.pdbx_seq_one_letter_code
_entity_poly.pdbx_strand_id
1 'polypeptide(L)'
;MRRATVRRLLAVPVLAGLLAGCGIRATEVPTDFGPAPSRARCSLTEPDVTSQSARAGVPVQVFLLCGSSLVTVDRSVRVPNGAADFERRVLVAQGLLDQLAESPSAAEKEAGYTTDVRGGMTVGGPGAKDPDDALRLSTPPGNLTSYALAQLVCTFSDSAAAEGDGSVILGGPGSDPLRRYGCTDEVRSRPGSAEPPSSAVTDSG
;
A
#
# COMPACT_ATOMS: atom_id res chain seq x y z
N MET A 1 82.54 67.24 31.70
CA MET A 1 83.02 66.25 32.69
C MET A 1 81.81 65.55 33.33
N ARG A 2 81.80 64.20 33.30
CA ARG A 2 81.19 63.21 34.24
C ARG A 2 79.66 63.27 34.50
N ARG A 3 78.87 62.31 33.98
CA ARG A 3 78.37 61.04 34.61
C ARG A 3 77.47 61.33 35.85
N ALA A 4 76.25 60.80 36.02
CA ALA A 4 75.76 59.44 35.80
C ALA A 4 74.21 59.34 35.86
N THR A 5 73.67 58.45 35.01
CA THR A 5 72.69 57.36 35.25
C THR A 5 71.71 57.40 36.43
N VAL A 6 70.41 57.08 36.20
CA VAL A 6 69.71 55.85 36.67
C VAL A 6 68.19 55.92 36.40
N ARG A 7 67.74 54.93 35.62
CA ARG A 7 66.44 54.24 35.51
C ARG A 7 65.41 54.46 36.64
N ARG A 8 64.17 54.79 36.28
CA ARG A 8 62.95 54.38 37.01
C ARG A 8 61.87 53.94 36.04
N LEU A 9 61.69 52.62 35.96
CA LEU A 9 60.43 51.98 35.62
C LEU A 9 59.44 52.24 36.75
N LEU A 10 58.19 52.60 36.44
CA LEU A 10 56.98 52.41 37.25
C LEU A 10 55.79 52.69 36.30
N ALA A 11 55.16 51.63 35.78
CA ALA A 11 53.85 51.15 36.24
C ALA A 11 52.73 51.61 35.27
N VAL A 12 52.46 50.76 34.27
CA VAL A 12 51.31 50.87 33.36
C VAL A 12 50.05 50.46 34.13
N PRO A 13 49.06 51.34 34.34
CA PRO A 13 47.81 50.95 34.96
C PRO A 13 46.84 50.41 33.90
N VAL A 14 46.26 49.25 34.20
CA VAL A 14 44.83 48.96 34.11
C VAL A 14 44.11 49.47 32.85
N LEU A 15 43.97 48.60 31.84
CA LEU A 15 42.98 48.78 30.77
C LEU A 15 42.16 47.49 30.58
N ALA A 16 41.41 47.11 31.62
CA ALA A 16 40.49 45.97 31.64
C ALA A 16 39.03 46.40 31.38
N GLY A 17 38.78 47.19 30.33
CA GLY A 17 37.50 47.90 30.14
C GLY A 17 36.83 47.81 28.76
N LEU A 18 37.24 46.91 27.86
CA LEU A 18 36.76 46.90 26.47
C LEU A 18 36.22 45.54 25.99
N LEU A 19 35.38 44.89 26.81
CA LEU A 19 34.55 43.76 26.37
C LEU A 19 33.07 43.96 26.72
N ALA A 20 32.59 45.21 26.64
CA ALA A 20 31.15 45.46 26.54
C ALA A 20 30.69 45.02 25.14
N GLY A 21 30.41 43.73 24.99
CA GLY A 21 29.81 43.19 23.79
C GLY A 21 28.50 43.92 23.49
N CYS A 22 28.35 44.42 22.27
CA CYS A 22 27.07 44.84 21.73
C CYS A 22 26.17 43.59 21.71
N GLY A 23 25.40 43.40 22.78
CA GLY A 23 24.51 42.26 22.95
C GLY A 23 23.44 42.27 21.88
N ILE A 24 23.63 41.47 20.83
CA ILE A 24 22.54 41.08 19.94
C ILE A 24 21.55 40.35 20.83
N ARG A 25 20.43 41.01 21.19
CA ARG A 25 19.31 40.28 21.80
C ARG A 25 18.79 39.36 20.72
N ALA A 26 18.88 38.06 20.96
CA ALA A 26 18.20 37.08 20.14
C ALA A 26 16.70 37.42 20.17
N THR A 27 16.16 37.85 19.04
CA THR A 27 14.72 37.91 18.85
C THR A 27 14.27 36.49 18.57
N GLU A 28 13.83 35.78 19.60
CA GLU A 28 13.12 34.51 19.45
C GLU A 28 11.81 34.80 18.72
N VAL A 29 11.72 34.36 17.48
CA VAL A 29 10.46 34.35 16.73
C VAL A 29 9.71 33.10 17.20
N PRO A 30 8.43 33.19 17.62
CA PRO A 30 7.62 32.01 17.91
C PRO A 30 7.41 31.24 16.61
N THR A 31 8.28 30.29 16.34
CA THR A 31 8.16 29.43 15.18
C THR A 31 7.20 28.30 15.52
N ASP A 32 5.91 28.61 15.44
CA ASP A 32 4.86 27.60 15.30
C ASP A 32 4.87 27.11 13.84
N PHE A 33 5.90 26.35 13.50
CA PHE A 33 5.84 25.51 12.31
C PHE A 33 5.07 24.26 12.74
N GLY A 34 3.79 24.19 12.40
CA GLY A 34 3.05 22.92 12.44
C GLY A 34 3.86 21.79 11.78
N PRO A 35 3.50 20.52 12.03
CA PRO A 35 4.33 19.36 11.69
C PRO A 35 4.87 19.44 10.25
N ALA A 36 6.17 19.15 10.06
CA ALA A 36 6.80 19.13 8.74
C ALA A 36 6.06 18.14 7.81
N PRO A 37 5.71 18.50 6.54
CA PRO A 37 4.99 17.59 5.64
C PRO A 37 5.82 16.36 5.25
N SER A 38 5.15 15.21 5.14
CA SER A 38 5.68 13.84 5.01
C SER A 38 6.46 13.52 3.72
N ARG A 39 7.50 12.67 3.81
CA ARG A 39 8.15 11.97 2.66
C ARG A 39 7.47 10.62 2.41
N ALA A 40 6.18 10.61 2.08
CA ALA A 40 5.38 9.39 2.10
C ALA A 40 6.01 8.25 1.26
N ARG A 41 6.13 7.07 1.88
CA ARG A 41 6.38 5.77 1.23
C ARG A 41 5.34 4.77 1.73
N CYS A 42 4.11 5.23 1.64
CA CYS A 42 2.82 4.64 1.97
C CYS A 42 2.52 4.39 3.46
N SER A 43 1.60 5.17 3.99
CA SER A 43 0.24 4.72 4.24
C SER A 43 -0.63 5.95 4.02
N LEU A 44 -1.79 5.86 3.39
CA LEU A 44 -2.93 6.66 3.86
C LEU A 44 -4.24 5.97 3.47
N THR A 45 -5.14 5.89 4.43
CA THR A 45 -6.54 5.56 4.19
C THR A 45 -7.38 6.28 5.24
N GLU A 46 -8.04 7.37 4.84
CA GLU A 46 -9.26 7.85 5.51
C GLU A 46 -10.33 7.88 4.42
N PRO A 47 -11.44 7.14 4.58
CA PRO A 47 -12.55 7.19 3.64
C PRO A 47 -13.17 8.59 3.70
N ASP A 48 -13.46 9.20 2.54
CA ASP A 48 -14.08 10.53 2.47
C ASP A 48 -15.43 10.54 3.20
N VAL A 49 -15.43 11.02 4.45
CA VAL A 49 -16.61 11.07 5.33
C VAL A 49 -17.66 12.09 4.84
N THR A 50 -17.40 12.82 3.74
CA THR A 50 -18.26 13.91 3.28
C THR A 50 -18.77 13.81 1.84
N SER A 51 -18.50 12.73 1.12
CA SER A 51 -19.03 12.51 -0.24
C SER A 51 -20.24 11.56 -0.28
N GLN A 52 -21.34 12.04 0.31
CA GLN A 52 -22.68 11.98 -0.30
C GLN A 52 -23.19 10.62 -0.82
N SER A 53 -23.94 9.97 0.08
CA SER A 53 -25.35 9.59 -0.16
C SER A 53 -25.64 8.40 -1.09
N ALA A 54 -25.97 7.25 -0.51
CA ALA A 54 -26.87 6.21 -1.05
C ALA A 54 -26.63 5.67 -2.49
N ARG A 55 -25.52 6.07 -3.14
CA ARG A 55 -25.04 5.67 -4.47
C ARG A 55 -23.63 5.07 -4.42
N ALA A 56 -23.00 5.10 -3.25
CA ALA A 56 -21.67 4.54 -3.00
C ALA A 56 -21.77 3.01 -2.99
N GLY A 57 -20.85 2.35 -3.70
CA GLY A 57 -20.77 0.89 -3.72
C GLY A 57 -20.48 0.28 -2.34
N VAL A 58 -20.41 -1.04 -2.28
CA VAL A 58 -19.97 -1.77 -1.09
C VAL A 58 -18.49 -1.45 -0.84
N PRO A 59 -18.10 -0.97 0.36
CA PRO A 59 -16.70 -0.75 0.69
C PRO A 59 -15.96 -2.09 0.67
N VAL A 60 -14.80 -2.11 0.03
CA VAL A 60 -13.93 -3.29 -0.07
C VAL A 60 -12.48 -2.87 0.10
N GLN A 61 -11.60 -3.84 0.37
CA GLN A 61 -10.16 -3.61 0.44
C GLN A 61 -9.48 -4.28 -0.75
N VAL A 62 -8.48 -3.60 -1.31
CA VAL A 62 -7.55 -4.18 -2.30
C VAL A 62 -6.12 -4.07 -1.79
N PHE A 63 -5.27 -5.03 -2.17
CA PHE A 63 -3.86 -5.04 -1.76
C PHE A 63 -2.99 -4.39 -2.83
N LEU A 64 -2.51 -3.19 -2.55
CA LEU A 64 -1.54 -2.47 -3.39
C LEU A 64 -0.11 -2.73 -2.91
N LEU A 65 0.85 -2.56 -3.81
CA LEU A 65 2.25 -2.59 -3.46
C LEU A 65 2.65 -1.28 -2.80
N CYS A 66 3.29 -1.41 -1.65
CA CYS A 66 4.00 -0.36 -0.97
C CYS A 66 5.47 -0.77 -0.85
N GLY A 67 6.31 -0.28 -1.77
CA GLY A 67 7.68 -0.77 -1.90
C GLY A 67 7.71 -2.27 -2.24
N SER A 68 8.16 -3.11 -1.30
CA SER A 68 8.29 -4.55 -1.48
C SER A 68 7.27 -5.37 -0.68
N SER A 69 6.19 -4.75 -0.22
CA SER A 69 5.16 -5.40 0.60
C SER A 69 3.76 -4.99 0.12
N LEU A 70 2.75 -5.78 0.49
CA LEU A 70 1.35 -5.51 0.21
C LEU A 70 0.71 -4.77 1.38
N VAL A 71 -0.08 -3.74 1.07
CA VAL A 71 -0.82 -2.94 2.05
C VAL A 71 -2.24 -2.74 1.53
N THR A 72 -3.23 -2.80 2.42
CA THR A 72 -4.64 -2.61 2.06
C THR A 72 -4.94 -1.15 1.79
N VAL A 73 -5.84 -0.93 0.83
CA VAL A 73 -6.40 0.39 0.49
C VAL A 73 -7.91 0.23 0.29
N ASP A 74 -8.68 1.15 0.86
CA ASP A 74 -10.14 1.15 0.73
C ASP A 74 -10.57 1.55 -0.69
N ARG A 75 -11.53 0.78 -1.20
CA ARG A 75 -12.17 0.93 -2.51
C ARG A 75 -13.68 0.77 -2.37
N SER A 76 -14.39 0.99 -3.46
CA SER A 76 -15.84 0.75 -3.51
C SER A 76 -16.21 -0.05 -4.74
N VAL A 77 -16.95 -1.13 -4.56
CA VAL A 77 -17.43 -1.98 -5.67
C VAL A 77 -18.95 -1.92 -5.74
N ARG A 78 -19.49 -1.77 -6.95
CA ARG A 78 -20.93 -1.88 -7.16
C ARG A 78 -21.29 -3.34 -7.26
N VAL A 79 -22.04 -3.86 -6.29
CA VAL A 79 -22.54 -5.23 -6.31
C VAL A 79 -24.03 -5.17 -6.65
N PRO A 80 -24.47 -5.74 -7.79
CA PRO A 80 -25.88 -5.87 -8.10
C PRO A 80 -26.57 -6.78 -7.07
N ASN A 81 -27.72 -6.34 -6.54
CA ASN A 81 -28.53 -7.17 -5.65
C ASN A 81 -29.28 -8.24 -6.46
N GLY A 82 -29.47 -9.43 -5.88
CA GLY A 82 -30.39 -10.45 -6.41
C GLY A 82 -29.79 -11.54 -7.31
N ALA A 83 -28.48 -11.58 -7.52
CA ALA A 83 -27.80 -12.69 -8.21
C ALA A 83 -27.74 -13.96 -7.33
N ALA A 84 -27.69 -15.14 -7.95
CA ALA A 84 -27.40 -16.40 -7.23
C ALA A 84 -26.01 -16.34 -6.56
N ASP A 85 -25.74 -17.16 -5.54
CA ASP A 85 -24.53 -16.98 -4.71
C ASP A 85 -23.22 -17.10 -5.49
N PHE A 86 -23.12 -18.02 -6.48
CA PHE A 86 -21.94 -18.13 -7.34
C PHE A 86 -21.82 -16.93 -8.31
N GLU A 87 -22.92 -16.48 -8.91
CA GLU A 87 -22.92 -15.30 -9.80
C GLU A 87 -22.49 -14.04 -9.03
N ARG A 88 -22.96 -13.90 -7.79
CA ARG A 88 -22.55 -12.81 -6.89
C ARG A 88 -21.06 -12.86 -6.60
N ARG A 89 -20.50 -14.05 -6.34
CA ARG A 89 -19.06 -14.24 -6.12
C ARG A 89 -18.25 -13.77 -7.32
N VAL A 90 -18.64 -14.15 -8.53
CA VAL A 90 -17.97 -13.73 -9.77
C VAL A 90 -18.06 -12.21 -9.96
N LEU A 91 -19.24 -11.62 -9.73
CA LEU A 91 -19.43 -10.17 -9.83
C LEU A 91 -18.56 -9.40 -8.83
N VAL A 92 -18.47 -9.89 -7.60
CA VAL A 92 -17.59 -9.31 -6.57
C VAL A 92 -16.12 -9.45 -6.96
N ALA A 93 -15.70 -10.64 -7.41
CA ALA A 93 -14.33 -10.90 -7.84
C ALA A 93 -13.93 -10.04 -9.04
N GLN A 94 -14.81 -9.88 -10.04
CA GLN A 94 -14.58 -8.96 -11.15
C GLN A 94 -14.46 -7.51 -10.67
N GLY A 95 -15.35 -7.05 -9.80
CA GLY A 95 -15.29 -5.68 -9.27
C GLY A 95 -14.01 -5.42 -8.46
N LEU A 96 -13.56 -6.39 -7.65
CA LEU A 96 -12.28 -6.33 -6.94
C LEU A 96 -11.10 -6.29 -7.90
N LEU A 97 -11.13 -7.12 -8.95
CA LEU A 97 -10.10 -7.11 -9.98
C LEU A 97 -10.03 -5.75 -10.69
N ASP A 98 -11.18 -5.18 -11.04
CA ASP A 98 -11.25 -3.86 -11.68
C ASP A 98 -10.65 -2.77 -10.78
N GLN A 99 -10.98 -2.79 -9.48
CA GLN A 99 -10.43 -1.85 -8.50
C GLN A 99 -8.93 -2.06 -8.23
N LEU A 100 -8.44 -3.30 -8.30
CA LEU A 100 -7.03 -3.63 -8.12
C LEU A 100 -6.18 -3.26 -9.35
N ALA A 101 -6.76 -3.40 -10.54
CA ALA A 101 -6.13 -3.07 -11.81
C ALA A 101 -6.22 -1.57 -12.15
N GLU A 102 -7.06 -0.82 -11.44
CA GLU A 102 -7.13 0.62 -11.57
C GLU A 102 -5.78 1.24 -11.21
N SER A 103 -5.32 2.18 -12.04
CA SER A 103 -4.12 2.94 -11.72
C SER A 103 -4.29 3.64 -10.38
N PRO A 104 -3.33 3.51 -9.44
CA PRO A 104 -3.45 4.18 -8.14
C PRO A 104 -3.73 5.68 -8.31
N SER A 105 -4.51 6.24 -7.39
CA SER A 105 -4.89 7.65 -7.39
C SER A 105 -3.67 8.57 -7.34
N ALA A 106 -3.83 9.86 -7.63
CA ALA A 106 -2.70 10.79 -7.57
C ALA A 106 -2.04 10.82 -6.17
N ALA A 107 -2.87 10.81 -5.11
CA ALA A 107 -2.39 10.76 -3.73
C ALA A 107 -1.70 9.44 -3.39
N GLU A 108 -2.23 8.31 -3.86
CA GLU A 108 -1.62 6.99 -3.67
C GLU A 108 -0.26 6.90 -4.39
N LYS A 109 -0.15 7.42 -5.62
CA LYS A 109 1.10 7.47 -6.37
C LYS A 109 2.14 8.36 -5.69
N GLU A 110 1.73 9.52 -5.20
CA GLU A 110 2.60 10.41 -4.41
C GLU A 110 3.07 9.72 -3.11
N ALA A 111 2.20 8.90 -2.51
CA ALA A 111 2.55 8.05 -1.39
C ALA A 111 3.42 6.84 -1.76
N GLY A 112 3.61 6.52 -3.04
CA GLY A 112 4.44 5.41 -3.51
C GLY A 112 3.73 4.07 -3.68
N TYR A 113 2.39 4.05 -3.71
CA TYR A 113 1.62 2.86 -4.05
C TYR A 113 1.71 2.53 -5.54
N THR A 114 1.81 1.23 -5.85
CA THR A 114 1.75 0.71 -7.23
C THR A 114 0.86 -0.53 -7.31
N THR A 115 0.51 -0.92 -8.53
CA THR A 115 -0.13 -2.20 -8.83
C THR A 115 0.57 -2.84 -10.02
N ASP A 116 0.79 -4.14 -9.97
CA ASP A 116 1.32 -4.93 -11.08
C ASP A 116 0.20 -5.65 -11.86
N VAL A 117 -1.02 -5.62 -11.34
CA VAL A 117 -2.21 -6.15 -12.02
C VAL A 117 -2.60 -5.22 -13.17
N ARG A 118 -2.59 -5.75 -14.39
CA ARG A 118 -2.94 -4.98 -15.59
C ARG A 118 -4.45 -4.92 -15.79
N GLY A 119 -4.94 -3.78 -16.25
CA GLY A 119 -6.33 -3.62 -16.70
C GLY A 119 -6.67 -4.53 -17.87
N GLY A 120 -7.96 -4.86 -18.00
CA GLY A 120 -8.50 -5.70 -19.07
C GLY A 120 -8.49 -7.21 -18.79
N MET A 121 -7.95 -7.65 -17.66
CA MET A 121 -8.16 -9.01 -17.18
C MET A 121 -9.61 -9.19 -16.69
N THR A 122 -10.19 -10.36 -16.89
CA THR A 122 -11.56 -10.66 -16.48
C THR A 122 -11.62 -11.91 -15.62
N VAL A 123 -12.69 -12.01 -14.83
CA VAL A 123 -13.05 -13.15 -13.99
C VAL A 123 -14.35 -13.73 -14.51
N GLY A 124 -14.31 -15.00 -14.90
CA GLY A 124 -15.48 -15.83 -15.17
C GLY A 124 -15.80 -16.74 -13.98
N GLY A 125 -17.01 -17.29 -14.01
CA GLY A 125 -17.42 -18.33 -13.08
C GLY A 125 -16.82 -19.70 -13.41
N PRO A 126 -17.22 -20.72 -12.63
CA PRO A 126 -16.78 -22.09 -12.85
C PRO A 126 -17.20 -22.60 -14.23
N GLY A 127 -16.33 -23.41 -14.84
CA GLY A 127 -16.67 -24.27 -15.95
C GLY A 127 -17.58 -25.43 -15.50
N ALA A 128 -18.11 -26.20 -16.46
CA ALA A 128 -19.09 -27.25 -16.20
C ALA A 128 -18.63 -28.39 -15.26
N LYS A 129 -17.32 -28.50 -15.00
CA LYS A 129 -16.72 -29.51 -14.13
C LYS A 129 -15.94 -28.87 -12.97
N ASP A 130 -16.03 -27.56 -12.84
CA ASP A 130 -15.34 -26.88 -11.76
C ASP A 130 -16.23 -26.85 -10.52
N PRO A 131 -15.65 -26.81 -9.32
CA PRO A 131 -16.40 -26.49 -8.10
C PRO A 131 -17.11 -25.14 -8.21
N ASP A 132 -18.27 -24.99 -7.58
CA ASP A 132 -19.13 -23.79 -7.67
C ASP A 132 -18.44 -22.48 -7.24
N ASP A 133 -17.40 -22.56 -6.42
CA ASP A 133 -16.62 -21.44 -5.90
C ASP A 133 -15.37 -21.10 -6.73
N ALA A 134 -15.10 -21.86 -7.80
CA ALA A 134 -13.96 -21.61 -8.67
C ALA A 134 -14.12 -20.33 -9.51
N LEU A 135 -13.01 -19.60 -9.65
CA LEU A 135 -12.92 -18.40 -10.47
C LEU A 135 -11.96 -18.63 -11.65
N ARG A 136 -12.42 -18.32 -12.86
CA ARG A 136 -11.67 -18.47 -14.10
C ARG A 136 -11.12 -17.13 -14.56
N LEU A 137 -9.81 -16.94 -14.46
CA LEU A 137 -9.16 -15.73 -14.95
C LEU A 137 -8.98 -15.80 -16.47
N SER A 138 -9.09 -14.67 -17.17
CA SER A 138 -8.78 -14.61 -18.61
C SER A 138 -7.29 -14.83 -18.93
N THR A 139 -6.42 -14.71 -17.92
CA THR A 139 -5.00 -15.05 -17.98
C THR A 139 -4.71 -16.16 -16.96
N PRO A 140 -4.01 -17.26 -17.34
CA PRO A 140 -3.64 -18.30 -16.40
C PRO A 140 -2.88 -17.73 -15.18
N PRO A 141 -3.21 -18.13 -13.93
CA PRO A 141 -2.52 -17.63 -12.75
C PRO A 141 -1.00 -17.78 -12.80
N GLY A 142 -0.50 -18.89 -13.35
CA GLY A 142 0.94 -19.15 -13.51
C GLY A 142 1.65 -18.28 -14.57
N ASN A 143 0.90 -17.51 -15.37
CA ASN A 143 1.46 -16.55 -16.32
C ASN A 143 1.51 -15.12 -15.76
N LEU A 144 0.95 -14.90 -14.57
CA LEU A 144 1.08 -13.62 -13.85
C LEU A 144 2.48 -13.52 -13.25
N THR A 145 2.95 -12.29 -13.02
CA THR A 145 4.15 -12.08 -12.22
C THR A 145 3.88 -12.50 -10.77
N SER A 146 4.92 -12.76 -9.99
CA SER A 146 4.78 -13.05 -8.55
C SER A 146 4.02 -11.94 -7.81
N TYR A 147 4.29 -10.68 -8.15
CA TYR A 147 3.60 -9.52 -7.57
C TYR A 147 2.11 -9.48 -7.94
N ALA A 148 1.77 -9.62 -9.22
CA ALA A 148 0.39 -9.58 -9.69
C ALA A 148 -0.43 -10.74 -9.11
N LEU A 149 0.15 -11.95 -9.06
CA LEU A 149 -0.51 -13.11 -8.45
C LEU A 149 -0.73 -12.90 -6.95
N ALA A 150 0.27 -12.40 -6.22
CA ALA A 150 0.14 -12.12 -4.79
C ALA A 150 -0.91 -11.05 -4.49
N GLN A 151 -0.93 -9.94 -5.24
CA GLN A 151 -1.94 -8.89 -5.11
C GLN A 151 -3.35 -9.43 -5.34
N LEU A 152 -3.55 -10.22 -6.39
CA LEU A 152 -4.85 -10.81 -6.73
C LEU A 152 -5.31 -11.80 -5.67
N VAL A 153 -4.46 -12.76 -5.30
CA VAL A 153 -4.80 -13.77 -4.29
C VAL A 153 -5.14 -13.10 -2.96
N CYS A 154 -4.33 -12.16 -2.49
CA CYS A 154 -4.58 -11.49 -1.22
C CYS A 154 -5.84 -10.63 -1.23
N THR A 155 -6.14 -9.96 -2.34
CA THR A 155 -7.38 -9.18 -2.50
C THR A 155 -8.61 -10.09 -2.49
N PHE A 156 -8.59 -11.21 -3.21
CA PHE A 156 -9.74 -12.11 -3.23
C PHE A 156 -9.91 -12.85 -1.90
N SER A 157 -8.81 -13.26 -1.27
CA SER A 157 -8.80 -13.95 0.04
C SER A 157 -9.43 -13.12 1.17
N ASP A 158 -9.32 -11.79 1.11
CA ASP A 158 -9.86 -10.86 2.13
C ASP A 158 -11.28 -10.37 1.80
N SER A 159 -12.03 -11.13 1.00
CA SER A 159 -13.32 -10.70 0.46
C SER A 159 -14.34 -11.83 0.38
N ALA A 160 -15.57 -11.50 0.00
CA ALA A 160 -16.61 -12.48 -0.29
C ALA A 160 -16.30 -13.37 -1.52
N ALA A 161 -15.21 -13.10 -2.26
CA ALA A 161 -14.74 -13.96 -3.33
C ALA A 161 -14.07 -15.25 -2.81
N ALA A 162 -13.62 -15.28 -1.55
CA ALA A 162 -12.95 -16.41 -0.93
C ALA A 162 -13.88 -17.50 -0.41
N GLU A 163 -13.34 -18.71 -0.27
CA GLU A 163 -13.97 -19.79 0.50
C GLU A 163 -14.04 -19.47 2.00
N GLY A 164 -14.77 -20.31 2.73
CA GLY A 164 -14.95 -20.14 4.17
C GLY A 164 -13.65 -20.18 4.98
N ASP A 165 -12.58 -20.76 4.43
CA ASP A 165 -11.24 -20.78 5.02
C ASP A 165 -10.34 -19.60 4.59
N GLY A 166 -10.87 -18.69 3.77
CA GLY A 166 -10.14 -17.56 3.21
C GLY A 166 -9.24 -17.90 2.01
N SER A 167 -9.27 -19.14 1.52
CA SER A 167 -8.57 -19.52 0.29
C SER A 167 -9.39 -19.18 -0.96
N VAL A 168 -8.72 -19.17 -2.12
CA VAL A 168 -9.37 -18.89 -3.42
C VAL A 168 -8.99 -19.94 -4.45
N ILE A 169 -9.98 -20.53 -5.12
CA ILE A 169 -9.75 -21.44 -6.24
C ILE A 169 -9.65 -20.63 -7.52
N LEU A 170 -8.48 -20.65 -8.15
CA LEU A 170 -8.23 -19.95 -9.40
C LEU A 170 -7.81 -20.94 -10.50
N GLY A 171 -8.27 -20.67 -11.71
CA GLY A 171 -7.81 -21.29 -12.94
C GLY A 171 -7.62 -20.29 -14.06
N GLY A 172 -6.90 -20.70 -15.11
CA GLY A 172 -6.90 -19.98 -16.39
C GLY A 172 -8.18 -20.23 -17.19
N PRO A 173 -8.28 -19.68 -18.40
CA PRO A 173 -9.46 -19.83 -19.25
C PRO A 173 -9.67 -21.29 -19.68
N GLY A 174 -10.91 -21.61 -20.11
CA GLY A 174 -11.24 -22.94 -20.61
C GLY A 174 -11.14 -24.01 -19.52
N SER A 175 -10.31 -25.02 -19.74
CA SER A 175 -10.15 -26.17 -18.85
C SER A 175 -8.78 -26.23 -18.16
N ASP A 176 -8.09 -25.09 -18.03
CA ASP A 176 -6.80 -25.04 -17.33
C ASP A 176 -6.93 -25.61 -15.90
N PRO A 177 -5.90 -26.24 -15.34
CA PRO A 177 -5.98 -26.82 -14.00
C PRO A 177 -6.34 -25.78 -12.94
N LEU A 178 -7.26 -26.13 -12.06
CA LEU A 178 -7.62 -25.33 -10.90
C LEU A 178 -6.62 -25.54 -9.77
N ARG A 179 -6.28 -24.45 -9.08
CA ARG A 179 -5.47 -24.49 -7.87
C ARG A 179 -6.10 -23.63 -6.78
N ARG A 180 -6.06 -24.15 -5.57
CA ARG A 180 -6.43 -23.43 -4.35
C ARG A 180 -5.23 -22.63 -3.88
N TYR A 181 -5.38 -21.31 -3.74
CA TYR A 181 -4.35 -20.40 -3.30
C TYR A 181 -4.69 -19.81 -1.93
N GLY A 182 -3.68 -19.58 -1.10
CA GLY A 182 -3.81 -18.86 0.17
C GLY A 182 -3.00 -17.57 0.19
N CYS A 183 -3.49 -16.54 0.88
CA CYS A 183 -2.72 -15.34 1.20
C CYS A 183 -2.16 -15.42 2.62
N THR A 184 -0.85 -15.65 2.75
CA THR A 184 -0.17 -15.67 4.05
C THR A 184 0.50 -14.33 4.36
N ASP A 185 0.89 -14.12 5.61
CA ASP A 185 1.67 -12.94 6.01
C ASP A 185 3.03 -12.88 5.30
N GLU A 186 3.60 -14.04 4.95
CA GLU A 186 4.83 -14.10 4.16
C GLU A 186 4.61 -13.57 2.74
N VAL A 187 3.51 -13.96 2.09
CA VAL A 187 3.11 -13.43 0.77
C VAL A 187 2.87 -11.92 0.85
N ARG A 188 2.19 -11.43 1.90
CA ARG A 188 1.94 -10.00 2.10
C ARG A 188 3.22 -9.22 2.34
N SER A 189 4.18 -9.76 3.08
CA SER A 189 5.43 -9.07 3.39
C SER A 189 6.44 -9.09 2.25
N ARG A 190 6.45 -10.13 1.40
CA ARG A 190 7.45 -10.36 0.35
C ARG A 190 6.84 -10.91 -0.96
N PRO A 191 5.83 -10.27 -1.57
CA PRO A 191 5.09 -10.78 -2.74
C PRO A 191 5.97 -11.05 -3.98
N GLY A 192 7.14 -10.43 -4.08
CA GLY A 192 8.08 -10.66 -5.20
C GLY A 192 8.90 -11.94 -5.11
N SER A 193 8.98 -12.56 -3.93
CA SER A 193 9.81 -13.76 -3.69
C SER A 193 9.08 -14.88 -2.93
N ALA A 194 7.98 -14.57 -2.25
CA ALA A 194 7.08 -15.54 -1.64
C ALA A 194 5.82 -15.67 -2.51
N GLU A 195 5.77 -16.72 -3.32
CA GLU A 195 4.59 -17.03 -4.13
C GLU A 195 3.44 -17.52 -3.22
N PRO A 196 2.18 -17.17 -3.53
CA PRO A 196 1.04 -17.71 -2.81
C PRO A 196 1.04 -19.24 -2.73
N PRO A 197 1.05 -19.84 -1.52
CA PRO A 197 1.02 -21.28 -1.38
C PRO A 197 -0.25 -21.81 -2.03
N SER A 198 -0.11 -22.96 -2.69
CA SER A 198 -1.19 -23.48 -3.49
C SER A 198 -1.18 -24.99 -3.59
N SER A 199 -2.36 -25.56 -3.78
CA SER A 199 -2.59 -27.00 -3.92
C SER A 199 -3.49 -27.27 -5.12
N ALA A 200 -3.34 -28.44 -5.75
CA ALA A 200 -4.24 -28.83 -6.83
C ALA A 200 -5.66 -29.04 -6.27
N VAL A 201 -6.66 -28.57 -7.01
CA VAL A 201 -8.05 -28.92 -6.72
C VAL A 201 -8.33 -30.23 -7.42
N THR A 202 -8.44 -31.30 -6.66
CA THR A 202 -8.95 -32.58 -7.15
C THR A 202 -10.47 -32.55 -7.08
N ASP A 203 -11.14 -32.89 -8.17
CA ASP A 203 -12.61 -33.08 -8.20
C ASP A 203 -13.04 -33.83 -6.95
N SER A 204 -13.73 -33.12 -6.06
CA SER A 204 -14.57 -33.77 -5.06
C SER A 204 -15.89 -33.97 -5.78
N GLY A 205 -15.99 -35.13 -6.44
CA GLY A 205 -17.07 -35.45 -7.39
C GLY A 205 -18.47 -35.50 -6.80
#